data_AF-A0A420UTF0-F1
#
_entry.id   AF-A0A420UTF0-F1
#
_cell.length_a   1.000
_cell.length_b   1.000
_cell.length_c   1.000
_cell.angle_alpha   90.00
_cell.angle_beta   90.00
_cell.angle_gamma   90.00
#
_symmetry.space_group_name_H-M   'P 1'
#
loop_
_entity.id
_entity.type
_entity.pdbx_description
1 polymer ?
#
loop_
_entity_poly.entity_id
_entity_poly.type
_entity_poly.pdbx_seq_one_letter_code
_entity_poly.pdbx_strand_id
1 'polypeptide(L)'
;MTNTHEAAPGSTVAVSAPRRGRHPFFVQLERFALVLAWLAIIAIFGTLAPDSFLSWANFSSIFGSQAVLVILTLGLIVPLTAGDIDLSVAQVLTLSSMIIAVLNVSLGWPIAAAIAVAIL
;
A
#
# COMPACT_ATOMS: atom_id res chain seq x y z
N MET A 1 -54.69 -24.00 44.04
CA MET A 1 -53.73 -25.12 44.08
C MET A 1 -52.76 -24.95 42.93
N THR A 2 -51.44 -24.88 43.02
CA THR A 2 -50.47 -24.70 44.11
C THR A 2 -49.17 -24.43 43.33
N ASN A 3 -48.43 -23.36 43.66
CA ASN A 3 -47.06 -23.19 43.19
C ASN A 3 -46.20 -24.35 43.71
N THR A 4 -45.30 -24.89 42.89
CA THR A 4 -43.98 -25.40 43.31
C THR A 4 -43.06 -25.37 42.09
N HIS A 5 -42.20 -24.35 42.01
CA HIS A 5 -40.76 -24.47 42.23
C HIS A 5 -39.99 -25.00 41.02
N GLU A 6 -39.40 -24.08 40.25
CA GLU A 6 -37.93 -24.11 40.10
C GLU A 6 -37.41 -22.68 39.90
N ALA A 7 -36.79 -22.14 40.95
CA ALA A 7 -36.08 -20.88 40.93
C ALA A 7 -34.61 -21.13 40.54
N ALA A 8 -34.06 -20.18 39.78
CA ALA A 8 -32.67 -19.98 39.32
C ALA A 8 -31.58 -20.34 40.37
N PRO A 9 -30.28 -20.62 40.01
CA PRO A 9 -29.43 -19.66 39.30
C PRO A 9 -28.29 -20.24 38.44
N GLY A 10 -28.05 -19.62 37.28
CA GLY A 10 -26.90 -19.92 36.42
C GLY A 10 -26.25 -18.66 35.89
N SER A 11 -25.99 -17.69 36.77
CA SER A 11 -25.13 -16.56 36.46
C SER A 11 -23.67 -17.05 36.32
N THR A 12 -23.31 -17.54 35.14
CA THR A 12 -21.94 -17.37 34.67
C THR A 12 -21.97 -16.20 33.71
N VAL A 13 -21.98 -15.00 34.32
CA VAL A 13 -21.34 -13.82 33.73
C VAL A 13 -20.01 -14.32 33.22
N ALA A 14 -19.87 -14.46 31.89
CA ALA A 14 -18.60 -14.79 31.29
C ALA A 14 -17.63 -13.72 31.80
N VAL A 15 -16.70 -14.15 32.65
CA VAL A 15 -15.65 -13.29 33.18
C VAL A 15 -14.98 -12.69 31.97
N SER A 16 -15.22 -11.40 31.76
CA SER A 16 -14.50 -10.62 30.76
C SER A 16 -13.05 -10.64 31.24
N ALA A 17 -12.25 -11.53 30.66
CA ALA A 17 -10.83 -11.56 30.90
C ALA A 17 -10.31 -10.13 30.70
N PRO A 18 -9.47 -9.60 31.61
CA PRO A 18 -8.94 -8.27 31.45
C PRO A 18 -8.24 -8.24 30.10
N ARG A 19 -8.80 -7.47 29.15
CA ARG A 19 -8.12 -7.13 27.91
C ARG A 19 -6.81 -6.50 28.36
N ARG A 20 -5.71 -7.25 28.30
CA ARG A 20 -4.36 -6.75 28.57
C ARG A 20 -4.23 -5.52 27.67
N GLY A 21 -4.43 -4.34 28.24
CA GLY A 21 -4.42 -3.10 27.50
C GLY A 21 -3.04 -2.99 26.90
N ARG A 22 -2.94 -3.09 25.56
CA ARG A 22 -1.69 -2.76 24.87
C ARG A 22 -1.34 -1.36 25.33
N HIS A 23 -0.15 -1.22 25.93
CA HIS A 23 0.29 0.05 26.49
C HIS A 23 0.18 1.12 25.39
N PRO A 24 -0.38 2.31 25.67
CA PRO A 24 -0.74 3.30 24.65
C PRO A 24 0.43 3.68 23.74
N PHE A 25 1.66 3.66 24.28
CA PHE A 25 2.89 3.84 23.51
C PHE A 25 3.06 2.82 22.37
N PHE A 26 2.81 1.53 22.60
CA PHE A 26 2.94 0.51 21.53
C PHE A 26 1.88 0.66 20.45
N VAL A 27 0.68 1.11 20.82
CA VAL A 27 -0.38 1.43 19.85
C VAL A 27 0.01 2.64 19.00
N GLN A 28 0.61 3.67 19.60
CA GLN A 28 1.15 4.82 18.88
C GLN A 28 2.30 4.41 17.94
N LEU A 29 3.22 3.57 18.43
CA LEU A 29 4.39 3.11 17.70
C LEU A 29 3.98 2.27 16.48
N GLU A 30 3.02 1.36 16.63
CA GLU A 30 2.48 0.55 15.54
C GLU A 30 1.87 1.42 14.42
N ARG A 31 1.19 2.50 14.79
CA ARG A 31 0.61 3.45 13.82
C ARG A 31 1.66 4.15 12.96
N PHE A 32 2.85 4.40 13.52
CA PHE A 32 3.95 5.07 12.82
C PHE A 32 5.08 4.11 12.42
N ALA A 33 4.91 2.80 12.62
CA ALA A 33 5.98 1.81 12.44
C ALA A 33 6.57 1.85 11.02
N LEU A 34 5.72 2.00 10.00
CA LEU A 34 6.16 2.10 8.60
C LEU A 34 6.97 3.37 8.33
N VAL A 35 6.50 4.52 8.84
CA VAL A 35 7.21 5.80 8.66
C VAL A 35 8.55 5.77 9.40
N LEU A 36 8.58 5.22 10.61
CA LEU A 36 9.80 5.05 11.39
C LEU A 36 10.76 4.06 10.73
N ALA A 37 10.28 2.94 10.20
CA ALA A 37 11.09 1.99 9.46
C ALA A 37 11.70 2.63 8.20
N TRP A 38 10.93 3.42 7.47
CA TRP A 38 11.41 4.14 6.30
C TRP A 38 12.50 5.14 6.65
N LEU A 39 12.31 5.94 7.70
CA LEU A 39 13.33 6.87 8.21
C LEU A 39 14.57 6.14 8.71
N ALA A 40 14.41 5.00 9.39
CA ALA A 40 15.52 4.19 9.86
C ALA A 40 16.35 3.63 8.70
N ILE A 41 15.71 3.12 7.64
CA ILE A 41 16.40 2.66 6.42
C ILE A 41 17.20 3.81 5.80
N ILE A 42 16.61 5.00 5.69
CA ILE A 42 17.31 6.19 5.17
C ILE A 42 18.52 6.55 6.02
N ALA A 43 18.39 6.54 7.35
CA ALA A 43 19.50 6.84 8.25
C ALA A 43 20.62 5.78 8.18
N ILE A 44 20.26 4.50 8.13
CA ILE A 44 21.20 3.38 8.07
C ILE A 44 21.97 3.42 6.75
N PHE A 45 21.27 3.41 5.60
CA PHE A 45 21.96 3.39 4.30
C PHE A 45 22.58 4.74 3.93
N GLY A 46 22.02 5.84 4.42
CA GLY A 46 22.62 7.16 4.29
C GLY A 46 23.95 7.30 5.03
N THR A 47 24.17 6.57 6.13
CA THR A 47 25.44 6.55 6.85
C THR A 47 26.40 5.47 6.37
N LEU A 48 25.90 4.28 6.02
CA LEU A 48 26.73 3.17 5.54
C LEU A 48 27.21 3.32 4.09
N ALA A 49 26.44 4.00 3.24
CA ALA A 49 26.75 4.15 1.82
C ALA A 49 26.33 5.53 1.27
N PRO A 50 26.82 6.65 1.83
CA PRO A 50 26.37 8.00 1.48
C PRO A 50 26.53 8.32 -0.02
N ASP A 51 27.67 7.97 -0.61
CA ASP A 51 27.99 8.29 -2.01
C ASP A 51 27.12 7.54 -3.03
N SER A 52 26.54 6.40 -2.63
CA SER A 52 25.65 5.60 -3.48
C SER A 52 24.18 5.87 -3.14
N PHE A 53 23.80 5.74 -1.87
CA PHE A 53 22.41 5.82 -1.42
C PHE A 53 21.84 7.24 -1.49
N LEU A 54 22.60 8.26 -1.09
CA LEU A 54 22.18 9.67 -1.14
C LEU A 54 22.51 10.34 -2.49
N SER A 55 22.94 9.57 -3.49
CA SER A 55 23.22 10.09 -4.82
C SER A 55 21.94 10.53 -5.54
N TRP A 56 22.07 11.54 -6.41
CA TRP A 56 20.98 11.99 -7.27
C TRP A 56 20.48 10.89 -8.22
N ALA A 57 21.38 10.02 -8.68
CA ALA A 57 21.02 8.88 -9.53
C ALA A 57 20.10 7.89 -8.79
N ASN A 58 20.41 7.56 -7.53
CA ASN A 58 19.54 6.70 -6.73
C ASN A 58 18.21 7.38 -6.41
N PHE A 59 18.24 8.66 -6.02
CA PHE A 59 17.02 9.43 -5.74
C PHE A 59 16.08 9.48 -6.97
N SER A 60 16.60 9.89 -8.12
CA SER A 60 15.83 9.95 -9.37
C SER A 60 15.31 8.58 -9.82
N SER A 61 16.08 7.50 -9.59
CA SER A 61 15.63 6.14 -9.89
C SER A 61 14.47 5.70 -9.00
N ILE A 62 14.57 5.92 -7.68
CA ILE A 62 13.52 5.58 -6.72
C ILE A 62 12.23 6.33 -7.07
N PHE A 63 12.29 7.66 -7.20
CA PHE A 63 11.10 8.46 -7.51
C PHE A 63 10.58 8.20 -8.93
N GLY A 64 11.47 7.98 -9.89
CA GLY A 64 11.11 7.62 -11.27
C GLY A 64 10.33 6.32 -11.35
N SER A 65 10.70 5.31 -10.54
CA SER A 65 9.99 4.02 -10.50
C SER A 65 8.54 4.14 -10.00
N GLN A 66 8.23 5.16 -9.20
CA GLN A 66 6.91 5.41 -8.63
C GLN A 66 6.10 6.44 -9.43
N ALA A 67 6.71 7.15 -10.38
CA ALA A 67 6.09 8.25 -11.08
C ALA A 67 4.76 7.88 -11.77
N VAL A 68 4.71 6.70 -12.40
CA VAL A 68 3.50 6.20 -13.08
C VAL A 68 2.35 6.00 -12.08
N LEU A 69 2.62 5.41 -10.91
CA LEU A 69 1.61 5.21 -9.88
C LEU A 69 1.13 6.54 -9.28
N VAL A 70 2.03 7.50 -9.07
CA VAL A 70 1.66 8.82 -8.56
C VAL A 70 0.74 9.55 -9.56
N ILE A 71 1.11 9.58 -10.84
CA ILE A 71 0.29 10.22 -11.89
C ILE A 71 -1.08 9.54 -11.98
N LEU A 72 -1.11 8.20 -11.95
CA LEU A 72 -2.34 7.44 -12.00
C LEU A 72 -3.26 7.72 -10.80
N THR A 73 -2.71 7.67 -9.59
CA THR A 73 -3.49 7.93 -8.37
C THR A 73 -4.03 9.34 -8.36
N LEU A 74 -3.24 10.34 -8.78
CA LEU A 74 -3.71 11.72 -8.94
C LEU A 74 -4.88 11.82 -9.94
N GLY A 75 -4.79 11.12 -11.08
CA GLY A 75 -5.89 11.06 -12.06
C GLY A 75 -7.14 10.37 -11.50
N LEU A 76 -6.96 9.35 -10.67
CA LEU A 76 -8.04 8.61 -10.03
C LEU A 76 -8.73 9.36 -8.87
N ILE A 77 -8.13 10.40 -8.29
CA ILE A 77 -8.75 11.15 -7.18
C ILE A 77 -10.14 11.65 -7.56
N VAL A 78 -10.33 12.19 -8.77
CA VAL A 78 -11.63 12.77 -9.19
C VAL A 78 -12.72 11.70 -9.35
N PRO A 79 -12.53 10.61 -10.12
CA PRO A 79 -13.53 9.53 -10.20
C PRO A 79 -13.82 8.87 -8.85
N LEU A 80 -12.77 8.59 -8.06
CA LEU A 80 -12.93 7.93 -6.75
C LEU A 80 -13.71 8.80 -5.76
N THR A 81 -13.54 10.12 -5.79
CA THR A 81 -14.34 11.04 -4.95
C THR A 81 -15.78 11.19 -5.42
N ALA A 82 -16.06 10.96 -6.71
CA ALA A 82 -17.42 10.89 -7.25
C ALA A 82 -18.14 9.57 -6.93
N GLY A 83 -17.42 8.56 -6.42
CA GLY A 83 -17.96 7.23 -6.12
C GLY A 83 -17.84 6.22 -7.27
N ASP A 84 -17.20 6.63 -8.38
CA ASP A 84 -16.98 5.78 -9.55
C ASP A 84 -15.69 4.98 -9.39
N ILE A 85 -15.83 3.68 -9.12
CA ILE A 85 -14.70 2.75 -8.97
C ILE A 85 -14.53 1.97 -10.27
N ASP A 86 -13.79 2.53 -11.22
CA ASP A 86 -13.49 1.87 -12.49
C ASP A 86 -12.25 0.96 -12.36
N LEU A 87 -12.48 -0.35 -12.41
CA LEU A 87 -11.42 -1.36 -12.37
C LEU A 87 -10.64 -1.46 -13.70
N SER A 88 -11.20 -0.96 -14.81
CA SER A 88 -10.56 -1.01 -16.13
C SER A 88 -9.26 -0.22 -16.14
N VAL A 89 -9.15 0.84 -15.35
CA VAL A 89 -7.95 1.69 -15.25
C VAL A 89 -6.72 0.90 -14.81
N ALA A 90 -6.88 0.00 -13.83
CA ALA A 90 -5.79 -0.86 -13.38
C ALA A 90 -5.41 -1.93 -14.43
N GLN A 91 -6.39 -2.44 -15.16
CA GLN A 91 -6.17 -3.42 -16.23
C GLN A 91 -5.43 -2.79 -17.42
N VAL A 92 -5.86 -1.60 -17.87
CA VAL A 92 -5.21 -0.84 -18.95
C VAL A 92 -3.77 -0.51 -18.58
N LEU A 93 -3.52 0.01 -17.37
CA LEU A 93 -2.16 0.27 -16.89
C LEU A 93 -1.27 -0.98 -17.03
N THR A 94 -1.76 -2.11 -16.53
CA THR A 94 -1.00 -3.37 -16.52
C THR A 94 -0.72 -3.86 -17.93
N LEU A 95 -1.73 -3.85 -18.81
CA LEU A 95 -1.61 -4.27 -20.19
C LEU A 95 -0.65 -3.36 -20.97
N SER A 96 -0.83 -2.04 -20.90
CA SER A 96 0.05 -1.07 -21.57
C SER A 96 1.50 -1.21 -21.09
N SER A 97 1.73 -1.41 -19.79
CA SER A 97 3.07 -1.64 -19.23
C SER A 97 3.70 -2.93 -19.77
N MET A 98 2.91 -4.01 -19.87
CA MET A 98 3.38 -5.29 -20.41
C MET A 98 3.68 -5.21 -21.90
N ILE A 99 2.84 -4.51 -22.68
CA ILE A 99 3.07 -4.27 -24.12
C ILE A 99 4.37 -3.50 -24.31
N ILE A 100 4.59 -2.43 -23.56
CA ILE A 100 5.85 -1.66 -23.65
C ILE A 100 7.04 -2.55 -23.30
N ALA A 101 6.97 -3.31 -22.21
CA ALA A 101 8.06 -4.20 -21.81
C ALA A 101 8.39 -5.24 -22.88
N VAL A 102 7.38 -5.93 -23.42
CA VAL A 102 7.60 -6.98 -24.43
C VAL A 102 8.08 -6.39 -25.75
N LEU A 103 7.42 -5.34 -26.27
CA LEU A 103 7.79 -4.76 -27.56
C LEU A 103 9.16 -4.09 -27.50
N ASN A 104 9.42 -3.24 -26.50
CA ASN A 104 10.66 -2.47 -26.43
C ASN A 104 11.84 -3.30 -25.92
N VAL A 105 11.66 -4.09 -24.85
CA VAL A 105 12.78 -4.81 -24.21
C VAL A 105 13.00 -6.19 -24.85
N SER A 106 11.94 -6.97 -25.08
CA SER A 106 12.09 -8.33 -25.62
C SER A 106 12.21 -8.38 -27.15
N LEU A 107 11.46 -7.54 -27.86
CA LEU A 107 11.41 -7.52 -29.32
C LEU A 107 12.23 -6.38 -29.95
N GLY A 108 12.81 -5.49 -29.13
CA GLY A 108 13.70 -4.42 -29.58
C GLY A 108 13.02 -3.33 -30.42
N TRP A 109 11.68 -3.21 -30.35
CA TRP A 109 10.97 -2.15 -31.06
C TRP A 109 11.39 -0.76 -30.56
N PRO A 110 11.46 0.25 -31.45
CA PRO A 110 11.64 1.64 -31.04
C PRO A 110 10.58 2.06 -30.02
N ILE A 111 11.00 2.78 -28.98
CA ILE A 111 10.10 3.14 -27.86
C ILE A 111 8.84 3.88 -28.32
N ALA A 112 8.95 4.74 -29.34
CA ALA A 112 7.82 5.47 -29.90
C ALA A 112 6.76 4.54 -30.52
N ALA A 113 7.19 3.47 -31.21
CA ALA A 113 6.27 2.49 -31.80
C ALA A 113 5.60 1.64 -30.71
N ALA A 114 6.36 1.23 -29.68
CA ALA A 114 5.80 0.50 -28.54
C ALA A 114 4.74 1.32 -27.78
N ILE A 115 4.99 2.63 -27.58
CA ILE A 115 4.02 3.55 -26.96
C ILE A 115 2.76 3.66 -27.81
N ALA A 116 2.89 3.82 -29.13
CA ALA A 116 1.73 3.94 -30.01
C ALA A 116 0.81 2.71 -29.94
N VAL A 117 1.39 1.51 -29.87
CA VAL A 117 0.62 0.26 -29.70
C VAL A 117 0.01 0.14 -28.31
N ALA A 118 0.71 0.59 -27.27
CA ALA A 118 0.24 0.48 -25.89
C ALA A 118 -0.94 1.40 -25.52
N ILE A 119 -1.18 2.45 -26.31
CA ILE A 119 -2.27 3.43 -26.12
C ILE A 119 -3.50 3.09 -26.99
N LEU A 120 -3.34 2.24 -28.01
CA LEU A 120 -4.43 1.73 -28.86
C LEU A 120 -5.25 0.65 -28.14
#